data_AF-A0A3D5Q3E8-F1
#
_entry.id   AF-A0A3D5Q3E8-F1
#
_cell.length_a   1.000
_cell.length_b   1.000
_cell.length_c   1.000
_cell.angle_alpha   90.00
_cell.angle_beta   90.00
_cell.angle_gamma   90.00
#
_symmetry.space_group_name_H-M   'P 1'
#
loop_
_entity.id
_entity.type
_entity.pdbx_description
1 polymer ?
#
loop_
_entity_poly.entity_id
_entity_poly.type
_entity_poly.pdbx_seq_one_letter_code
_entity_poly.pdbx_strand_id
1 'polypeptide(L)'
;MADGGGAASQAGGEIAKGSRNGEPFPQRDPAAEGGAEGKEQEQIAARARQRHLRLLLRQCDRVMLMDFELLAMSDWPDNFTLAAARRNRDLWVFSAVVAALLFLSGLTGFVPAWIAGGGFGAFVVIVLLGLPGIRRIYTSRPSYLDLILERRQMMQDARKHVAHLEGKEGLAWQCARLAEFNPVLRSPRFRQLVYLSEHRVLARNLTRREHVRLFLVFLLEAEKAYKLLESSYLEEHHRTLDEGWQPGPGRAEAKGSKDSGPADVSDDEAAAGKSA
;
A
#
# COMPACT_ATOMS: atom_id res chain seq x y z
N MET A 1 30.84 46.48 59.58
CA MET A 1 31.83 46.92 58.59
C MET A 1 31.05 47.28 57.33
N ALA A 2 30.69 48.57 57.18
CA ALA A 2 31.55 49.63 56.65
C ALA A 2 31.75 49.41 55.14
N ASP A 3 31.56 50.34 54.23
CA ASP A 3 31.28 51.79 54.27
C ASP A 3 30.88 52.12 52.80
N GLY A 4 29.98 53.06 52.53
CA GLY A 4 30.38 54.39 52.05
C GLY A 4 30.57 54.40 50.51
N GLY A 5 30.05 55.32 49.72
CA GLY A 5 29.46 56.65 49.88
C GLY A 5 29.12 57.14 48.46
N GLY A 6 28.04 57.92 48.26
CA GLY A 6 28.09 59.40 48.16
C GLY A 6 28.37 59.82 46.71
N ALA A 7 27.76 60.82 46.07
CA ALA A 7 26.97 61.99 46.46
C ALA A 7 26.19 62.44 45.19
N ALA A 8 24.91 62.79 45.23
CA ALA A 8 24.32 64.10 45.54
C ALA A 8 24.67 65.24 44.56
N SER A 9 23.65 65.78 43.88
CA SER A 9 23.45 67.19 43.53
C SER A 9 21.97 67.33 43.09
N GLN A 10 21.06 67.86 43.92
CA GLN A 10 20.62 69.27 43.99
C GLN A 10 20.25 69.89 42.63
N ALA A 11 19.22 70.72 42.45
CA ALA A 11 18.07 71.19 43.23
C ALA A 11 17.30 72.19 42.33
N GLY A 12 16.02 72.47 42.65
CA GLY A 12 15.31 73.71 42.26
C GLY A 12 14.58 73.61 40.91
N GLY A 13 13.26 73.62 40.87
CA GLY A 13 12.41 74.83 40.92
C GLY A 13 11.88 75.07 39.50
N GLU A 14 10.70 75.59 39.18
CA GLU A 14 9.55 76.16 39.88
C GLU A 14 8.42 76.21 38.82
N ILE A 15 7.18 76.35 39.27
CA ILE A 15 5.95 76.28 38.47
C ILE A 15 5.78 77.53 37.59
N ALA A 16 5.40 77.38 36.32
CA ALA A 16 4.72 78.46 35.57
C ALA A 16 3.68 77.91 34.57
N LYS A 17 2.52 78.54 34.64
CA LYS A 17 1.20 78.22 34.06
C LYS A 17 1.12 78.80 32.64
N GLY A 18 0.60 78.04 31.67
CA GLY A 18 0.38 78.54 30.30
C GLY A 18 -0.69 77.74 29.55
N SER A 19 -1.91 78.28 29.52
CA SER A 19 -3.08 77.78 28.79
C SER A 19 -2.93 77.92 27.28
N ARG A 20 -3.35 76.93 26.49
CA ARG A 20 -4.16 77.10 25.25
C ARG A 20 -4.59 75.77 24.61
N ASN A 21 -5.81 75.80 24.10
CA ASN A 21 -6.60 74.72 23.49
C ASN A 21 -5.91 73.96 22.35
N GLY A 22 -6.11 72.63 22.32
CA GLY A 22 -5.83 71.76 21.19
C GLY A 22 -6.80 70.58 21.22
N GLU A 23 -7.42 70.28 20.07
CA GLU A 23 -8.54 69.36 19.87
C GLU A 23 -8.23 67.90 20.26
N PRO A 24 -9.25 67.06 20.56
CA PRO A 24 -9.03 65.63 20.77
C PRO A 24 -8.65 64.97 19.45
N PHE A 25 -7.37 64.68 19.27
CA PHE A 25 -6.93 63.71 18.26
C PHE A 25 -7.60 62.35 18.57
N PRO A 26 -8.19 61.66 17.58
CA PRO A 26 -8.68 60.31 17.79
C PRO A 26 -7.46 59.44 18.09
N GLN A 27 -7.37 59.00 19.35
CA GLN A 27 -6.40 58.04 19.82
C GLN A 27 -6.74 56.72 19.12
N ARG A 28 -6.06 56.47 17.99
CA ARG A 28 -6.15 55.21 17.27
C ARG A 28 -5.47 54.17 18.16
N ASP A 29 -6.27 53.39 18.87
CA ASP A 29 -5.80 52.30 19.73
C ASP A 29 -4.91 51.35 18.91
N PRO A 30 -3.59 51.27 19.18
CA PRO A 30 -2.71 50.32 18.48
C PRO A 30 -3.00 48.86 18.88
N ALA A 31 -3.91 48.63 19.83
CA ALA A 31 -4.34 47.31 20.27
C ALA A 31 -5.36 46.64 19.32
N ALA A 32 -6.05 47.42 18.46
CA ALA A 32 -7.05 46.88 17.54
C ALA A 32 -6.43 46.32 16.24
N GLU A 33 -5.30 46.88 15.79
CA GLU A 33 -4.64 46.45 14.54
C GLU A 33 -3.87 45.13 14.72
N GLY A 34 -3.20 44.92 15.87
CA GLY A 34 -2.52 43.65 16.16
C GLY A 34 -3.45 42.44 16.33
N GLY A 35 -4.71 42.66 16.75
CA GLY A 35 -5.72 41.61 16.88
C GLY A 35 -6.36 41.21 15.55
N ALA A 36 -6.43 42.12 14.58
CA ALA A 36 -6.96 41.83 13.24
C ALA A 36 -5.92 41.08 12.39
N GLU A 37 -4.66 41.52 12.42
CA GLU A 37 -3.55 40.85 11.73
C GLU A 37 -3.28 39.44 12.29
N GLY A 38 -3.35 39.25 13.61
CA GLY A 38 -3.22 37.94 14.25
C GLY A 38 -4.33 36.96 13.86
N LYS A 39 -5.58 37.43 13.79
CA LYS A 39 -6.73 36.62 13.35
C LYS A 39 -6.63 36.24 11.86
N GLU A 40 -6.09 37.10 11.02
CA GLU A 40 -5.90 36.81 9.59
C GLU A 40 -4.79 35.77 9.37
N GLN A 41 -3.68 35.88 10.11
CA GLN A 41 -2.60 34.90 10.09
C GLN A 41 -3.04 33.52 10.60
N GLU A 42 -3.83 33.48 11.68
CA GLU A 42 -4.40 32.24 12.22
C GLU A 42 -5.35 31.56 11.23
N GLN A 43 -6.16 32.35 10.51
CA GLN A 43 -7.02 31.86 9.44
C GLN A 43 -6.23 31.30 8.25
N ILE A 44 -5.15 31.96 7.83
CA ILE A 44 -4.28 31.47 6.77
C ILE A 44 -3.64 30.13 7.18
N ALA A 45 -3.15 30.03 8.42
CA ALA A 45 -2.57 28.80 8.96
C ALA A 45 -3.59 27.66 9.06
N ALA A 46 -4.81 27.93 9.51
CA ALA A 46 -5.89 26.95 9.57
C ALA A 46 -6.29 26.43 8.18
N ARG A 47 -6.39 27.33 7.19
CA ARG A 47 -6.66 26.95 5.78
C ARG A 47 -5.53 26.12 5.20
N ALA A 48 -4.28 26.44 5.51
CA ALA A 48 -3.13 25.67 5.06
C ALA A 48 -3.13 24.24 5.65
N ARG A 49 -3.43 24.10 6.95
CA ARG A 49 -3.60 22.80 7.63
C ARG A 49 -4.70 21.97 6.98
N GLN A 50 -5.89 22.52 6.78
CA GLN A 50 -6.99 21.79 6.13
C GLN A 50 -6.67 21.34 4.71
N ARG A 51 -6.01 22.19 3.92
CA ARG A 51 -5.55 21.82 2.57
C ARG A 51 -4.54 20.68 2.63
N HIS A 52 -3.62 20.72 3.59
CA HIS A 52 -2.63 19.67 3.78
C HIS A 52 -3.27 18.32 4.11
N LEU A 53 -4.18 18.29 5.10
CA LEU A 53 -4.91 17.07 5.46
C LEU A 53 -5.69 16.51 4.27
N ARG A 54 -6.43 17.34 3.55
CA ARG A 54 -7.19 16.92 2.36
C ARG A 54 -6.30 16.31 1.27
N LEU A 55 -5.08 16.84 1.09
CA LEU A 55 -4.12 16.27 0.14
C LEU A 55 -3.60 14.91 0.61
N LEU A 56 -3.31 14.77 1.91
CA LEU A 56 -2.86 13.50 2.47
C LEU A 56 -3.93 12.41 2.35
N LEU A 57 -5.20 12.72 2.65
CA LEU A 57 -6.31 11.78 2.47
C LEU A 57 -6.40 11.32 1.00
N ARG A 58 -6.40 12.25 0.05
CA ARG A 58 -6.49 11.91 -1.39
C ARG A 58 -5.32 11.05 -1.89
N GLN A 59 -4.11 11.30 -1.39
CA GLN A 59 -2.91 10.53 -1.77
C GLN A 59 -2.94 9.12 -1.17
N CYS A 60 -3.40 9.00 0.08
CA CYS A 60 -3.36 7.73 0.81
C CYS A 60 -4.65 6.91 0.73
N ASP A 61 -5.70 7.41 0.09
CA ASP A 61 -7.00 6.74 -0.06
C ASP A 61 -6.86 5.31 -0.61
N ARG A 62 -5.89 5.12 -1.52
CA ARG A 62 -5.62 3.84 -2.15
C ARG A 62 -5.12 2.73 -1.20
N VAL A 63 -4.69 3.07 0.02
CA VAL A 63 -4.39 2.07 1.06
C VAL A 63 -5.61 1.22 1.37
N MET A 64 -6.82 1.78 1.29
CA MET A 64 -8.06 1.06 1.58
C MET A 64 -8.42 0.00 0.52
N LEU A 65 -7.81 0.06 -0.66
CA LEU A 65 -8.03 -0.90 -1.75
C LEU A 65 -7.13 -2.15 -1.63
N MET A 66 -6.38 -2.29 -0.54
CA MET A 66 -5.52 -3.47 -0.35
C MET A 66 -6.33 -4.74 -0.14
N ASP A 67 -5.86 -5.84 -0.73
CA ASP A 67 -6.45 -7.16 -0.53
C ASP A 67 -5.57 -7.91 0.46
N PHE A 68 -6.11 -8.15 1.66
CA PHE A 68 -5.38 -8.82 2.73
C PHE A 68 -5.07 -10.28 2.37
N GLU A 69 -6.02 -11.03 1.82
CA GLU A 69 -5.84 -12.46 1.54
C GLU A 69 -4.75 -12.68 0.50
N LEU A 70 -4.77 -11.88 -0.56
CA LEU A 70 -3.78 -11.98 -1.63
C LEU A 70 -2.36 -11.64 -1.14
N LEU A 71 -2.22 -10.63 -0.26
CA LEU A 71 -0.91 -10.22 0.26
C LEU A 71 -0.42 -11.08 1.43
N ALA A 72 -1.33 -11.61 2.24
CA ALA A 72 -1.01 -12.47 3.36
C ALA A 72 -0.38 -13.79 2.87
N MET A 73 -0.79 -14.23 1.66
CA MET A 73 -0.39 -15.52 1.08
C MET A 73 -0.51 -16.61 2.14
N SER A 74 -1.71 -16.73 2.70
CA SER A 74 -2.09 -17.69 3.75
C SER A 74 -1.79 -19.13 3.31
N ASP A 75 -2.22 -19.48 2.10
CA ASP A 75 -2.08 -20.81 1.50
C ASP A 75 -0.71 -21.12 0.89
N TRP A 76 0.34 -20.37 1.25
CA TRP A 76 1.69 -20.62 0.72
C TRP A 76 2.12 -22.07 0.98
N PRO A 77 2.45 -22.86 -0.06
CA PRO A 77 2.69 -24.28 0.10
C PRO A 77 3.94 -24.48 0.94
N ASP A 78 3.84 -25.30 1.97
CA ASP A 78 4.88 -25.48 2.97
C ASP A 78 6.12 -26.20 2.40
N ASN A 79 7.28 -26.03 3.05
CA ASN A 79 8.51 -26.71 2.65
C ASN A 79 8.44 -28.22 2.92
N PHE A 80 7.67 -28.63 3.93
CA PHE A 80 7.46 -30.05 4.23
C PHE A 80 6.72 -30.77 3.10
N THR A 81 5.64 -30.17 2.57
CA THR A 81 4.86 -30.76 1.47
C THR A 81 5.68 -30.85 0.19
N LEU A 82 6.51 -29.84 -0.09
CA LEU A 82 7.49 -29.89 -1.18
C LEU A 82 8.52 -31.01 -1.00
N ALA A 83 9.08 -31.17 0.19
CA ALA A 83 10.07 -32.21 0.47
C ALA A 83 9.46 -33.61 0.35
N ALA A 84 8.25 -33.80 0.84
CA ALA A 84 7.49 -35.05 0.69
C ALA A 84 7.19 -35.35 -0.79
N ALA A 85 6.75 -34.35 -1.56
CA ALA A 85 6.50 -34.50 -3.00
C ALA A 85 7.78 -34.83 -3.78
N ARG A 86 8.92 -34.21 -3.43
CA ARG A 86 10.23 -34.50 -4.00
C ARG A 86 10.65 -35.94 -3.69
N ARG A 87 10.57 -36.37 -2.43
CA ARG A 87 10.95 -37.73 -2.02
C ARG A 87 10.15 -38.80 -2.76
N ASN A 88 8.83 -38.61 -2.91
CA ASN A 88 7.99 -39.55 -3.64
C ASN A 88 8.38 -39.65 -5.12
N ARG A 89 8.70 -38.52 -5.75
CA ARG A 89 9.21 -38.49 -7.14
C ARG A 89 10.55 -39.20 -7.24
N ASP A 90 11.47 -38.89 -6.34
CA ASP A 90 12.83 -39.44 -6.39
C ASP A 90 12.81 -40.95 -6.10
N LEU A 91 11.95 -41.45 -5.22
CA LEU A 91 11.72 -42.90 -5.00
C LEU A 91 11.17 -43.58 -6.26
N TRP A 92 10.25 -42.94 -6.98
CA TRP A 92 9.72 -43.45 -8.23
C TRP A 92 10.77 -43.47 -9.35
N VAL A 93 11.56 -42.40 -9.49
CA VAL A 93 12.68 -42.39 -10.46
C VAL A 93 13.71 -43.44 -10.10
N PHE A 94 14.03 -43.59 -8.80
CA PHE A 94 14.98 -44.58 -8.33
C PHE A 94 14.53 -46.01 -8.66
N SER A 95 13.26 -46.34 -8.42
CA SER A 95 12.73 -47.67 -8.79
C SER A 95 12.74 -47.89 -10.30
N ALA A 96 12.43 -46.88 -11.11
CA ALA A 96 12.52 -46.95 -12.57
C ALA A 96 13.96 -47.18 -13.04
N VAL A 97 14.94 -46.47 -12.47
CA VAL A 97 16.37 -46.62 -12.79
C VAL A 97 16.87 -48.01 -12.40
N VAL A 98 16.53 -48.51 -11.22
CA VAL A 98 16.90 -49.87 -10.79
C VAL A 98 16.32 -50.92 -11.74
N ALA A 99 15.03 -50.80 -12.11
CA ALA A 99 14.41 -51.71 -13.06
C ALA A 99 15.06 -51.64 -14.45
N ALA A 100 15.43 -50.45 -14.92
CA ALA A 100 16.14 -50.25 -16.18
C ALA A 100 17.54 -50.91 -16.15
N LEU A 101 18.29 -50.76 -15.06
CA LEU A 101 19.60 -51.40 -14.89
C LEU A 101 19.49 -52.92 -14.89
N LEU A 102 18.48 -53.50 -14.23
CA LEU A 102 18.22 -54.94 -14.26
C LEU A 102 17.91 -55.42 -15.68
N PHE A 103 17.09 -54.68 -16.43
CA PHE A 103 16.78 -55.00 -17.81
C PHE A 103 18.02 -54.93 -18.72
N LEU A 104 18.81 -53.86 -18.62
CA LEU A 104 20.05 -53.68 -19.38
C LEU A 104 21.08 -54.76 -19.07
N SER A 105 21.22 -55.13 -17.79
CA SER A 105 22.11 -56.23 -17.38
C SER A 105 21.64 -57.59 -17.94
N GLY A 106 20.32 -57.79 -18.03
CA GLY A 106 19.72 -58.95 -18.70
C GLY A 106 20.04 -59.02 -20.20
N LEU A 107 20.05 -57.89 -20.91
CA LEU A 107 20.42 -57.84 -22.34
C LEU A 107 21.88 -58.23 -22.59
N THR A 108 22.78 -57.94 -21.64
CA THR A 108 24.20 -58.32 -21.72
C THR A 108 24.46 -59.80 -21.42
N GLY A 109 23.43 -60.58 -21.09
CA GLY A 109 23.56 -62.01 -20.75
C GLY A 109 24.16 -62.29 -19.38
N PHE A 110 24.35 -61.25 -18.56
CA PHE A 110 24.92 -61.36 -17.20
C PHE A 110 23.92 -61.93 -16.19
N VAL A 111 22.61 -61.85 -16.50
CA VAL A 111 21.52 -62.21 -15.58
C VAL A 111 20.55 -63.16 -16.29
N PRO A 112 20.02 -64.20 -15.61
CA PRO A 112 19.03 -65.13 -16.17
C PRO A 112 17.80 -64.47 -16.81
N ALA A 113 17.29 -65.07 -17.89
CA ALA A 113 16.21 -64.51 -18.72
C ALA A 113 14.89 -64.22 -17.96
N TRP A 114 14.56 -65.00 -16.93
CA TRP A 114 13.37 -64.78 -16.10
C TRP A 114 13.45 -63.50 -15.26
N ILE A 115 14.66 -63.12 -14.81
CA ILE A 115 14.91 -61.87 -14.07
C ILE A 115 14.92 -60.69 -15.05
N ALA A 116 15.50 -60.87 -16.24
CA ALA A 116 15.51 -59.86 -17.30
C ALA A 116 14.08 -59.50 -17.77
N GLY A 117 13.24 -60.52 -18.00
CA GLY A 117 11.83 -60.33 -18.36
C GLY A 117 10.99 -59.71 -17.23
N GLY A 118 11.23 -60.11 -15.97
CA GLY A 118 10.60 -59.49 -14.81
C GLY A 118 10.99 -58.02 -14.62
N GLY A 119 12.27 -57.69 -14.83
CA GLY A 119 12.77 -56.32 -14.81
C GLY A 119 12.15 -55.44 -15.89
N PHE A 120 11.98 -55.96 -17.11
CA PHE A 120 11.29 -55.26 -18.19
C PHE A 120 9.82 -54.99 -17.86
N GLY A 121 9.08 -55.99 -17.37
CA GLY A 121 7.68 -55.82 -16.97
C GLY A 121 7.52 -54.80 -15.84
N ALA A 122 8.35 -54.90 -14.81
CA ALA A 122 8.37 -53.93 -13.71
C ALA A 122 8.71 -52.52 -14.20
N PHE A 123 9.68 -52.38 -15.10
CA PHE A 123 10.06 -51.10 -15.70
C PHE A 123 8.88 -50.47 -16.45
N VAL A 124 8.21 -51.21 -17.33
CA VAL A 124 7.06 -50.70 -18.09
C VAL A 124 5.92 -50.27 -17.17
N VAL A 125 5.60 -51.06 -16.14
CA VAL A 125 4.55 -50.72 -15.16
C VAL A 125 4.91 -49.47 -14.36
N ILE A 126 6.16 -49.35 -13.89
CA ILE A 126 6.64 -48.17 -13.15
C ILE A 126 6.59 -46.93 -14.05
N VAL A 127 7.00 -47.03 -15.31
CA VAL A 127 6.96 -45.92 -16.28
C VAL A 127 5.51 -45.49 -16.56
N LEU A 128 4.58 -46.43 -16.75
CA LEU A 128 3.16 -46.13 -16.93
C LEU A 128 2.57 -45.38 -15.73
N LEU A 129 2.94 -45.77 -14.50
CA LEU A 129 2.52 -45.06 -13.28
C LEU A 129 3.09 -43.64 -13.16
N GLY A 130 4.17 -43.33 -13.90
CA GLY A 130 4.76 -42.00 -13.98
C GLY A 130 4.05 -41.04 -14.91
N LEU A 131 3.24 -41.55 -15.84
CA LEU A 131 2.51 -40.71 -16.78
C LEU A 131 1.45 -39.89 -16.03
N PRO A 132 1.42 -38.56 -16.20
CA PRO A 132 0.53 -37.68 -15.43
C PRO A 132 -0.94 -38.02 -15.65
N GLY A 133 -1.32 -38.57 -16.82
CA GLY A 133 -2.68 -39.01 -17.12
C GLY A 133 -3.16 -40.19 -16.27
N ILE A 134 -2.32 -41.20 -16.08
CA ILE A 134 -2.65 -42.40 -15.28
C ILE A 134 -2.48 -42.11 -13.78
N ARG A 135 -1.44 -41.34 -13.43
CA ARG A 135 -1.19 -40.92 -12.05
C ARG A 135 -2.32 -40.09 -11.47
N ARG A 136 -2.96 -39.22 -12.26
CA ARG A 136 -4.10 -38.38 -11.81
C ARG A 136 -5.33 -39.19 -11.41
N ILE A 137 -5.50 -40.40 -11.96
CA ILE A 137 -6.58 -41.32 -11.62
C ILE A 137 -6.28 -42.11 -10.34
N TYR A 138 -4.99 -42.35 -10.04
CA TYR A 138 -4.57 -43.20 -8.91
C TYR A 138 -4.02 -42.43 -7.70
N THR A 139 -3.71 -41.13 -7.84
CA THR A 139 -3.10 -40.33 -6.76
C THR A 139 -3.51 -38.86 -6.88
N SER A 140 -4.31 -38.41 -5.94
CA SER A 140 -4.74 -37.00 -5.77
C SER A 140 -3.68 -36.10 -5.12
N ARG A 141 -2.43 -36.57 -4.96
CA ARG A 141 -1.38 -35.77 -4.32
C ARG A 141 -0.80 -34.75 -5.31
N PRO A 142 -0.67 -33.47 -4.93
CA PRO A 142 -0.13 -32.44 -5.80
C PRO A 142 1.28 -32.80 -6.25
N SER A 143 1.58 -32.62 -7.55
CA SER A 143 2.91 -32.87 -8.07
C SER A 143 3.90 -31.83 -7.55
N TYR A 144 5.19 -32.20 -7.47
CA TYR A 144 6.26 -31.27 -7.11
C TYR A 144 6.28 -30.03 -8.04
N LEU A 145 5.99 -30.23 -9.33
CA LEU A 145 5.90 -29.13 -10.30
C LEU A 145 4.69 -28.25 -10.04
N ASP A 146 3.54 -28.84 -9.71
CA ASP A 146 2.32 -28.09 -9.40
C ASP A 146 2.57 -27.16 -8.22
N LEU A 147 3.18 -27.65 -7.14
CA LEU A 147 3.53 -26.84 -5.98
C LEU A 147 4.53 -25.71 -6.30
N ILE A 148 5.47 -25.91 -7.23
CA ILE A 148 6.37 -24.84 -7.68
C ILE A 148 5.62 -23.81 -8.51
N LEU A 149 4.77 -24.27 -9.43
CA LEU A 149 3.97 -23.40 -10.29
C LEU A 149 3.02 -22.55 -9.43
N GLU A 150 2.39 -23.16 -8.44
CA GLU A 150 1.52 -22.49 -7.48
C GLU A 150 2.27 -21.40 -6.70
N ARG A 151 3.46 -21.69 -6.15
CA ARG A 151 4.32 -20.67 -5.50
C ARG A 151 4.64 -19.50 -6.44
N ARG A 152 4.98 -19.81 -7.69
CA ARG A 152 5.31 -18.79 -8.70
C ARG A 152 4.10 -17.93 -9.03
N GLN A 153 2.95 -18.56 -9.19
CA GLN A 153 1.70 -17.88 -9.51
C GLN A 153 1.26 -16.95 -8.36
N MET A 154 1.22 -17.44 -7.13
CA MET A 154 0.92 -16.60 -5.95
C MET A 154 1.87 -15.40 -5.84
N MET A 155 3.19 -15.61 -6.04
CA MET A 155 4.15 -14.49 -6.03
C MET A 155 3.91 -13.51 -7.16
N GLN A 156 3.55 -13.99 -8.36
CA GLN A 156 3.26 -13.11 -9.49
C GLN A 156 1.98 -12.31 -9.24
N ASP A 157 0.96 -12.93 -8.70
CA ASP A 157 -0.33 -12.28 -8.46
C ASP A 157 -0.22 -11.26 -7.32
N ALA A 158 0.49 -11.59 -6.23
CA ALA A 158 0.84 -10.61 -5.20
C ALA A 158 1.64 -9.43 -5.78
N ARG A 159 2.64 -9.69 -6.64
CA ARG A 159 3.42 -8.61 -7.28
C ARG A 159 2.59 -7.75 -8.22
N LYS A 160 1.67 -8.34 -9.00
CA LYS A 160 0.74 -7.59 -9.85
C LYS A 160 -0.17 -6.71 -9.00
N HIS A 161 -0.66 -7.23 -7.88
CA HIS A 161 -1.49 -6.45 -6.96
C HIS A 161 -0.72 -5.29 -6.34
N VAL A 162 0.51 -5.53 -5.86
CA VAL A 162 1.35 -4.44 -5.36
C VAL A 162 1.66 -3.42 -6.46
N ALA A 163 1.96 -3.86 -7.67
CA ALA A 163 2.18 -2.96 -8.80
C ALA A 163 0.92 -2.15 -9.13
N HIS A 164 -0.26 -2.79 -9.04
CA HIS A 164 -1.53 -2.11 -9.17
C HIS A 164 -1.63 -1.05 -8.08
N LEU A 165 -1.62 -1.40 -6.79
CA LEU A 165 -1.73 -0.51 -5.64
C LEU A 165 -0.74 0.67 -5.67
N GLU A 166 0.53 0.43 -5.97
CA GLU A 166 1.55 1.48 -6.06
C GLU A 166 1.26 2.48 -7.18
N GLY A 167 0.70 2.04 -8.31
CA GLY A 167 0.36 2.90 -9.44
C GLY A 167 1.56 3.67 -9.98
N LYS A 168 1.31 4.88 -10.49
CA LYS A 168 2.35 5.76 -11.06
C LYS A 168 3.11 6.57 -10.01
N GLU A 169 2.49 6.80 -8.86
CA GLU A 169 2.95 7.77 -7.86
C GLU A 169 3.53 7.14 -6.59
N GLY A 170 3.50 5.80 -6.48
CA GLY A 170 4.07 5.00 -5.41
C GLY A 170 3.41 5.24 -4.07
N LEU A 171 2.43 4.40 -3.77
CA LEU A 171 1.60 4.48 -2.58
C LEU A 171 2.43 4.51 -1.29
N ALA A 172 3.37 3.58 -1.11
CA ALA A 172 4.09 3.50 0.16
C ALA A 172 4.95 4.75 0.46
N TRP A 173 5.48 5.42 -0.56
CA TRP A 173 6.16 6.70 -0.38
C TRP A 173 5.20 7.83 0.04
N GLN A 174 3.99 7.86 -0.49
CA GLN A 174 2.97 8.83 -0.07
C GLN A 174 2.52 8.55 1.37
N CYS A 175 2.27 7.29 1.71
CA CYS A 175 1.86 6.86 3.04
C CYS A 175 2.94 7.07 4.11
N ALA A 176 4.22 7.17 3.72
CA ALA A 176 5.28 7.52 4.66
C ALA A 176 5.06 8.90 5.32
N ARG A 177 4.27 9.79 4.69
CA ARG A 177 3.90 11.09 5.26
C ARG A 177 2.90 10.97 6.41
N LEU A 178 2.11 9.89 6.47
CA LEU A 178 1.21 9.59 7.59
C LEU A 178 1.96 9.25 8.89
N ALA A 179 3.29 9.23 8.86
CA ALA A 179 4.12 9.03 10.05
C ALA A 179 3.91 10.11 11.14
N GLU A 180 3.28 11.24 10.81
CA GLU A 180 2.82 12.22 11.79
C GLU A 180 1.74 11.66 12.73
N PHE A 181 0.83 10.83 12.21
CA PHE A 181 -0.26 10.21 12.97
C PHE A 181 0.13 8.85 13.56
N ASN A 182 1.03 8.11 12.91
CA ASN A 182 1.56 6.85 13.41
C ASN A 182 3.09 6.76 13.23
N PRO A 183 3.89 6.95 14.29
CA PRO A 183 5.34 6.98 14.19
C PRO A 183 5.95 5.62 13.79
N VAL A 184 5.19 4.53 13.88
CA VAL A 184 5.63 3.18 13.48
C VAL A 184 6.02 3.14 12.00
N LEU A 185 5.39 3.96 11.15
CA LEU A 185 5.71 4.07 9.72
C LEU A 185 7.12 4.60 9.45
N ARG A 186 7.71 5.37 10.39
CA ARG A 186 9.08 5.89 10.29
C ARG A 186 10.14 4.86 10.73
N SER A 187 9.72 3.66 11.14
CA SER A 187 10.66 2.64 11.61
C SER A 187 11.65 2.21 10.50
N PRO A 188 12.92 1.89 10.87
CA PRO A 188 13.98 1.61 9.89
C PRO A 188 13.69 0.39 9.00
N ARG A 189 12.90 -0.57 9.51
CA ARG A 189 12.43 -1.74 8.75
C ARG A 189 11.64 -1.37 7.48
N PHE A 190 10.91 -0.26 7.50
CA PHE A 190 10.11 0.19 6.35
C PHE A 190 10.85 1.17 5.45
N ARG A 191 12.00 1.70 5.88
CA ARG A 191 12.77 2.69 5.13
C ARG A 191 13.16 2.18 3.73
N GLN A 192 13.61 0.93 3.64
CA GLN A 192 13.96 0.31 2.37
C GLN A 192 12.73 0.18 1.45
N LEU A 193 11.57 -0.12 2.03
CA LEU A 193 10.33 -0.28 1.29
C LEU A 193 9.85 1.05 0.71
N VAL A 194 9.90 2.12 1.51
CA VAL A 194 9.61 3.48 1.09
C VAL A 194 10.57 3.95 0.01
N TYR A 195 11.87 3.69 0.16
CA TYR A 195 12.89 4.01 -0.85
C TYR A 195 12.62 3.31 -2.19
N LEU A 196 12.24 2.03 -2.17
CA LEU A 196 11.91 1.29 -3.39
C LEU A 196 10.61 1.77 -4.05
N SER A 197 9.64 2.23 -3.25
CA SER A 197 8.38 2.84 -3.73
C SER A 197 8.63 4.20 -4.39
N GLU A 198 9.50 5.02 -3.81
CA GLU A 198 9.95 6.30 -4.39
C GLU A 198 10.54 6.10 -5.79
N HIS A 199 11.39 5.08 -5.95
CA HIS A 199 12.02 4.73 -7.23
C HIS A 199 11.13 3.91 -8.16
N ARG A 200 9.86 3.65 -7.81
CA ARG A 200 8.89 2.87 -8.63
C ARG A 200 9.31 1.45 -8.96
N VAL A 201 10.22 0.88 -8.17
CA VAL A 201 10.76 -0.48 -8.38
C VAL A 201 10.32 -1.45 -7.29
N LEU A 202 9.42 -1.05 -6.38
CA LEU A 202 8.97 -1.88 -5.26
C LEU A 202 8.43 -3.25 -5.73
N ALA A 203 7.42 -3.25 -6.60
CA ALA A 203 6.81 -4.50 -7.09
C ALA A 203 7.79 -5.43 -7.82
N ARG A 204 8.87 -4.89 -8.40
CA ARG A 204 9.92 -5.70 -9.06
C ARG A 204 10.88 -6.34 -8.04
N ASN A 205 11.13 -5.66 -6.91
CA ASN A 205 12.05 -6.10 -5.87
C ASN A 205 11.40 -7.00 -4.80
N LEU A 206 10.07 -7.14 -4.80
CA LEU A 206 9.34 -8.10 -3.98
C LEU A 206 9.49 -9.54 -4.49
N THR A 207 10.68 -10.12 -4.32
CA THR A 207 11.02 -11.49 -4.77
C THR A 207 10.77 -12.55 -3.71
N ARG A 208 10.74 -12.16 -2.43
CA ARG A 208 10.58 -13.06 -1.29
C ARG A 208 9.25 -12.84 -0.60
N ARG A 209 8.66 -13.90 -0.05
CA ARG A 209 7.43 -13.86 0.77
C ARG A 209 7.55 -12.88 1.93
N GLU A 210 8.71 -12.85 2.58
CA GLU A 210 9.02 -11.98 3.72
C GLU A 210 8.84 -10.50 3.36
N HIS A 211 9.29 -10.08 2.17
CA HIS A 211 9.17 -8.69 1.75
C HIS A 211 7.71 -8.31 1.44
N VAL A 212 6.93 -9.23 0.87
CA VAL A 212 5.49 -9.01 0.63
C VAL A 212 4.73 -8.92 1.94
N ARG A 213 5.06 -9.77 2.92
CA ARG A 213 4.50 -9.68 4.27
C ARG A 213 4.89 -8.38 4.96
N LEU A 214 6.14 -7.94 4.82
CA LEU A 214 6.58 -6.65 5.36
C LEU A 214 5.80 -5.49 4.73
N PHE A 215 5.53 -5.55 3.43
CA PHE A 215 4.68 -4.60 2.72
C PHE A 215 3.25 -4.61 3.27
N LEU A 216 2.66 -5.79 3.48
CA LEU A 216 1.33 -5.92 4.06
C LEU A 216 1.26 -5.29 5.46
N VAL A 217 2.23 -5.58 6.33
CA VAL A 217 2.30 -4.97 7.67
C VAL A 217 2.42 -3.46 7.58
N PHE A 218 3.23 -2.94 6.65
CA PHE A 218 3.33 -1.50 6.41
C PHE A 218 1.98 -0.90 6.00
N LEU A 219 1.26 -1.53 5.06
CA LEU A 219 -0.05 -1.06 4.62
C LEU A 219 -1.09 -1.10 5.73
N LEU A 220 -1.10 -2.14 6.57
CA LEU A 220 -2.00 -2.23 7.73
C LEU A 220 -1.72 -1.10 8.75
N GLU A 221 -0.45 -0.78 9.00
CA GLU A 221 -0.10 0.35 9.85
C GLU A 221 -0.46 1.70 9.21
N ALA A 222 -0.37 1.81 7.88
CA ALA A 222 -0.79 2.99 7.14
C ALA A 222 -2.32 3.15 7.13
N GLU A 223 -3.08 2.06 7.06
CA GLU A 223 -4.54 2.07 7.14
C GLU A 223 -5.02 2.59 8.50
N LYS A 224 -4.38 2.13 9.60
CA LYS A 224 -4.63 2.66 10.94
C LYS A 224 -4.34 4.15 11.02
N ALA A 225 -3.20 4.59 10.47
CA ALA A 225 -2.83 6.00 10.45
C ALA A 225 -3.81 6.84 9.62
N TYR A 226 -4.32 6.28 8.51
CA TYR A 226 -5.33 6.92 7.68
C TYR A 226 -6.64 7.14 8.44
N LYS A 227 -7.13 6.14 9.17
CA LYS A 227 -8.36 6.27 9.99
C LYS A 227 -8.21 7.32 11.08
N LEU A 228 -7.03 7.41 11.69
CA LEU A 228 -6.73 8.46 12.67
C LEU A 228 -6.73 9.84 12.01
N LEU A 229 -6.05 9.98 10.86
CA LEU A 229 -6.07 11.20 10.05
C LEU A 229 -7.51 11.62 9.69
N GLU A 230 -8.34 10.69 9.22
CA GLU A 230 -9.74 10.94 8.89
C GLU A 230 -10.54 11.44 10.09
N SER A 231 -10.40 10.79 11.26
CA SER A 231 -11.07 11.24 12.48
C SER A 231 -10.63 12.64 12.92
N SER A 232 -9.33 12.95 12.85
CA SER A 232 -8.80 14.27 13.18
C SER A 232 -9.28 15.35 12.21
N TYR A 233 -9.39 15.01 10.93
CA TYR A 233 -9.93 15.91 9.91
C TYR A 233 -11.40 16.23 10.16
N LEU A 234 -12.21 15.24 10.56
CA LEU A 234 -13.61 15.45 10.90
C LEU A 234 -13.77 16.30 12.17
N GLU A 235 -12.98 16.05 13.21
CA GLU A 235 -13.00 16.85 14.45
C GLU A 235 -12.62 18.31 14.19
N GLU A 236 -11.56 18.56 13.41
CA GLU A 236 -11.20 19.91 12.98
C GLU A 236 -12.30 20.54 12.13
N HIS A 237 -12.93 19.78 11.24
CA HIS A 237 -14.02 20.27 10.42
C HIS A 237 -15.20 20.71 11.29
N HIS A 238 -15.64 19.87 12.23
CA HIS A 238 -16.71 20.19 13.18
C HIS A 238 -16.40 21.43 14.02
N ARG A 239 -15.18 21.53 14.57
CA ARG A 239 -14.76 22.70 15.34
C ARG A 239 -14.82 23.99 14.52
N THR A 240 -14.42 23.93 13.25
CA THR A 240 -14.52 25.11 12.39
C THR A 240 -15.97 25.50 12.06
N LEU A 241 -16.89 24.53 11.96
CA LEU A 241 -18.32 24.80 11.79
C LEU A 241 -18.93 25.45 13.05
N ASP A 242 -18.56 24.98 14.24
CA ASP A 242 -19.05 25.50 15.53
C ASP A 242 -18.58 26.95 15.77
N GLU A 243 -17.37 27.30 15.33
CA GLU A 243 -16.82 28.66 15.35
C GLU A 243 -17.47 29.58 14.29
N GLY A 244 -18.44 29.08 13.51
CA GLY A 244 -19.18 29.83 12.50
C GLY A 244 -18.39 30.08 11.21
N TRP A 245 -17.28 29.37 11.00
CA TRP A 245 -16.42 29.53 9.86
C TRP A 245 -16.84 28.57 8.74
N GLN A 246 -17.19 29.11 7.57
CA GLN A 246 -17.43 28.30 6.38
C GLN A 246 -16.11 28.16 5.60
N PRO A 247 -15.44 26.99 5.62
CA PRO A 247 -14.47 26.69 4.58
C PRO A 247 -15.26 26.65 3.28
N GLY A 248 -15.15 27.71 2.47
CA GLY A 248 -15.82 27.78 1.18
C GLY A 248 -15.59 26.48 0.40
N PRO A 249 -16.63 25.89 -0.21
CA PRO A 249 -16.51 24.61 -0.88
C PRO A 249 -15.47 24.77 -2.00
N GLY A 250 -14.31 24.16 -1.81
CA GLY A 250 -13.34 23.97 -2.88
C GLY A 250 -13.99 23.09 -3.93
N ARG A 251 -14.67 23.73 -4.89
CA ARG A 251 -15.27 23.23 -6.14
C ARG A 251 -14.96 21.76 -6.40
N ALA A 252 -15.80 20.88 -5.87
CA ALA A 252 -15.77 19.46 -6.20
C ALA A 252 -17.14 18.79 -6.01
N GLU A 253 -18.24 19.50 -6.26
CA GLU A 253 -19.55 18.88 -6.54
C GLU A 253 -20.25 19.67 -7.64
N ALA A 254 -19.75 19.51 -8.87
CA ALA A 254 -20.43 19.91 -10.09
C ALA A 254 -20.32 18.75 -11.10
N LYS A 255 -21.02 17.67 -10.75
CA LYS A 255 -21.58 16.64 -11.64
C LYS A 255 -22.63 15.94 -10.78
N GLY A 256 -23.84 16.47 -10.67
CA GLY A 256 -24.74 16.62 -11.81
C GLY A 256 -25.37 15.26 -12.09
N SER A 257 -26.11 14.76 -11.11
CA SER A 257 -27.26 13.89 -11.31
C SER A 257 -28.19 14.57 -12.31
N LYS A 258 -28.11 14.16 -13.58
CA LYS A 258 -29.13 14.32 -14.61
C LYS A 258 -28.69 13.49 -15.81
N ASP A 259 -29.08 12.22 -15.82
CA ASP A 259 -29.83 11.72 -16.99
C ASP A 259 -30.57 10.44 -16.61
N SER A 260 -31.89 10.56 -16.49
CA SER A 260 -32.82 9.45 -16.35
C SER A 260 -33.99 9.71 -17.28
N GLY A 261 -33.86 9.22 -18.53
CA GLY A 261 -34.94 8.85 -19.46
C GLY A 261 -35.77 9.99 -20.08
N PRO A 262 -36.46 9.75 -21.21
CA PRO A 262 -37.03 8.45 -21.58
C PRO A 262 -36.73 7.97 -23.02
N ALA A 263 -37.12 6.72 -23.27
CA ALA A 263 -37.19 6.08 -24.57
C ALA A 263 -38.20 6.78 -25.50
N ASP A 264 -37.88 6.82 -26.80
CA ASP A 264 -38.90 6.62 -27.82
C ASP A 264 -38.32 5.90 -29.05
N VAL A 265 -39.16 5.04 -29.62
CA VAL A 265 -38.91 4.10 -30.71
C VAL A 265 -39.32 4.77 -32.02
N SER A 266 -38.54 4.64 -33.09
CA SER A 266 -39.06 4.71 -34.46
C SER A 266 -38.13 3.96 -35.41
N ASP A 267 -38.66 2.87 -35.95
CA ASP A 267 -38.22 2.25 -37.19
C ASP A 267 -38.37 3.24 -38.37
N ASP A 268 -37.43 3.25 -39.31
CA ASP A 268 -37.69 3.51 -40.73
C ASP A 268 -36.48 3.12 -41.60
N GLU A 269 -36.60 1.92 -42.16
CA GLU A 269 -36.43 1.57 -43.57
C GLU A 269 -36.06 2.71 -44.55
N ALA A 270 -34.91 2.60 -45.25
CA ALA A 270 -34.81 2.92 -46.67
C ALA A 270 -33.51 2.40 -47.32
N ALA A 271 -33.72 1.71 -48.42
CA ALA A 271 -32.76 1.06 -49.29
C ALA A 271 -31.85 2.01 -50.10
N ALA A 272 -30.66 1.53 -50.45
CA ALA A 272 -29.99 1.67 -51.75
C ALA A 272 -28.61 0.99 -51.64
N GLY A 273 -28.11 0.18 -52.57
CA GLY A 273 -28.55 -0.19 -53.89
C GLY A 273 -27.54 -1.21 -54.46
N LYS A 274 -28.04 -2.06 -55.35
CA LYS A 274 -27.31 -2.98 -56.23
C LYS A 274 -26.10 -2.31 -56.91
N SER A 275 -25.05 -3.10 -57.19
CA SER A 275 -24.47 -3.21 -58.53
C SER A 275 -23.48 -4.39 -58.63
N ALA A 276 -23.75 -5.21 -59.66
CA ALA A 276 -22.89 -6.14 -60.40
C ALA A 276 -22.18 -7.29 -59.65
#